data_AF-A0A8T0BEK0-F1
#
_entry.id   AF-A0A8T0BEK0-F1
#
_cell.length_a   1.000
_cell.length_b   1.000
_cell.length_c   1.000
_cell.angle_alpha   90.00
_cell.angle_beta   90.00
_cell.angle_gamma   90.00
#
_symmetry.space_group_name_H-M   'P 1'
#
loop_
_entity.id
_entity.type
_entity.pdbx_description
1 polymer ?
#
loop_
_entity_poly.entity_id
_entity_poly.type
_entity_poly.pdbx_seq_one_letter_code
_entity_poly.pdbx_strand_id
1 'polypeptide(L)'
;MGNNSCSPSPEMIDGIYMVGQAGGIIPDITLDKVVSNYLSLNSSFALNHQYSSIQGRLSKEQLAVLDNNLTSIFSKKTKVSYGGVGVVALAMSFLLDTLVAGVLGQTETELMDPYRRIFGPDNSSEVSRITRDYLRRVPWMVNNSDLMAEITDVYDQKLKLALIKLYESMAVEKRISTAALKLWINGAAVHLHMRIHGIRLFSVPRGSAESLRLSYRTGLGRLVQMYASYLRQNVKERAPTQEPPIKAGFLITEPNRKVRHRVAHISCQSQGIISAILSRILAAQNIRATETFFEVAGRNIDKLIRQEEHFELPSRNTSSST
;
A
#
# COMPACT_ATOMS: atom_id res chain seq x y z
N MET A 1 -15.74 27.60 -43.32
CA MET A 1 -15.28 26.21 -43.11
C MET A 1 -14.83 26.11 -41.66
N GLY A 2 -15.60 25.43 -40.81
CA GLY A 2 -15.35 25.37 -39.37
C GLY A 2 -14.13 24.50 -39.06
N ASN A 3 -13.18 25.07 -38.33
CA ASN A 3 -11.98 24.40 -37.87
C ASN A 3 -12.36 23.45 -36.71
N ASN A 4 -12.99 22.32 -37.03
CA ASN A 4 -13.35 21.30 -36.04
C ASN A 4 -12.07 20.59 -35.59
N SER A 5 -11.43 21.11 -34.54
CA SER A 5 -10.23 20.49 -34.00
C SER A 5 -10.54 19.08 -33.50
N CYS A 6 -9.80 18.09 -33.98
CA CYS A 6 -9.89 16.70 -33.53
C CYS A 6 -9.26 16.48 -32.14
N SER A 7 -9.10 17.55 -31.36
CA SER A 7 -8.60 17.51 -29.99
C SER A 7 -9.79 17.39 -29.04
N PRO A 8 -9.77 16.46 -28.07
CA PRO A 8 -10.80 16.44 -27.02
C PRO A 8 -10.66 17.64 -26.11
N SER A 9 -11.77 18.14 -25.56
CA SER A 9 -11.74 19.21 -24.57
C SER A 9 -11.31 18.68 -23.18
N PRO A 10 -10.68 19.50 -22.33
CA PRO A 10 -10.33 19.10 -20.97
C PRO A 10 -11.53 18.60 -20.14
N GLU A 11 -12.69 19.24 -20.27
CA GLU A 11 -13.91 18.88 -19.54
C GLU A 11 -14.42 17.48 -19.91
N MET A 12 -14.28 17.11 -21.19
CA MET A 12 -14.61 15.75 -21.65
C MET A 12 -13.69 14.72 -21.00
N ILE A 13 -12.37 15.01 -20.96
CA ILE A 13 -11.38 14.10 -20.37
C ILE A 13 -11.60 13.95 -18.87
N ASP A 14 -11.83 15.05 -18.15
CA ASP A 14 -12.10 15.02 -16.72
C ASP A 14 -13.43 14.29 -16.42
N GLY A 15 -14.47 14.51 -17.23
CA GLY A 15 -15.74 13.78 -17.10
C GLY A 15 -15.56 12.26 -17.21
N ILE A 16 -14.84 11.79 -18.25
CA ILE A 16 -14.54 10.36 -18.44
C ILE A 16 -13.75 9.81 -17.24
N TYR A 17 -12.73 10.53 -16.81
CA TYR A 17 -11.87 10.12 -15.71
C TYR A 17 -12.65 10.02 -14.39
N MET A 18 -13.48 11.01 -14.06
CA MET A 18 -14.29 11.04 -12.84
C MET A 18 -15.31 9.90 -12.80
N VAL A 19 -15.96 9.58 -13.93
CA VAL A 19 -16.85 8.42 -13.99
C VAL A 19 -16.06 7.12 -13.79
N GLY A 20 -14.87 7.01 -14.40
CA GLY A 20 -14.00 5.85 -14.16
C GLY A 20 -13.57 5.72 -12.70
N GLN A 21 -13.31 6.84 -12.03
CA GLN A 21 -12.93 6.87 -10.62
C GLN A 21 -14.11 6.46 -9.74
N ALA A 22 -15.29 7.02 -9.95
CA ALA A 22 -16.51 6.67 -9.23
C ALA A 22 -16.91 5.20 -9.44
N GLY A 23 -16.64 4.65 -10.63
CA GLY A 23 -16.84 3.22 -10.94
C GLY A 23 -15.75 2.29 -10.42
N GLY A 24 -14.71 2.81 -9.74
CA GLY A 24 -13.63 2.00 -9.18
C GLY A 24 -12.79 1.28 -10.24
N ILE A 25 -12.71 1.81 -11.46
CA ILE A 25 -11.98 1.19 -12.59
C ILE A 25 -10.68 1.90 -12.95
N ILE A 26 -10.41 3.07 -12.38
CA ILE A 26 -9.08 3.67 -12.52
C ILE A 26 -8.10 2.71 -11.84
N PRO A 27 -7.10 2.21 -12.58
CA PRO A 27 -6.14 1.29 -12.01
C PRO A 27 -5.34 2.03 -10.94
N ASP A 28 -4.91 1.29 -9.93
CA ASP A 28 -4.17 1.82 -8.80
C ASP A 28 -2.94 0.94 -8.56
N ILE A 29 -1.76 1.52 -8.78
CA ILE A 29 -0.45 0.93 -8.44
C ILE A 29 0.27 1.73 -7.36
N THR A 30 -0.43 2.64 -6.68
CA THR A 30 0.18 3.56 -5.72
C THR A 30 0.80 2.79 -4.55
N LEU A 31 1.87 3.37 -3.98
CA LEU A 31 2.35 3.00 -2.65
C LEU A 31 1.31 3.45 -1.62
N ASP A 32 0.82 2.52 -0.81
CA ASP A 32 -0.23 2.81 0.17
C ASP A 32 0.23 3.87 1.18
N LYS A 33 -0.68 4.77 1.53
CA LYS A 33 -0.39 5.89 2.43
C LYS A 33 -0.02 5.40 3.84
N VAL A 34 -0.64 4.34 4.34
CA VAL A 34 -0.29 3.78 5.66
C VAL A 34 1.08 3.12 5.59
N VAL A 35 1.38 2.37 4.52
CA VAL A 35 2.71 1.82 4.31
C VAL A 35 3.77 2.93 4.30
N SER A 36 3.62 3.95 3.45
CA SER A 36 4.59 5.05 3.37
C SER A 36 4.71 5.86 4.67
N ASN A 37 3.64 6.02 5.44
CA ASN A 37 3.67 6.75 6.70
C ASN A 37 4.42 5.99 7.81
N TYR A 38 4.10 4.71 8.02
CA TYR A 38 4.71 3.89 9.07
C TYR A 38 6.08 3.32 8.67
N LEU A 39 6.40 3.26 7.37
CA LEU A 39 7.73 2.90 6.90
C LEU A 39 8.58 4.15 6.66
N SER A 40 8.61 5.03 7.65
CA SER A 40 9.37 6.27 7.61
C SER A 40 9.96 6.63 8.98
N LEU A 41 10.77 7.69 9.03
CA LEU A 41 11.25 8.27 10.29
C LEU A 41 10.10 8.77 11.19
N ASN A 42 8.92 9.05 10.63
CA ASN A 42 7.76 9.56 11.36
C ASN A 42 6.86 8.45 11.95
N SER A 43 7.29 7.20 11.89
CA SER A 43 6.49 6.03 12.30
C SER A 43 5.98 6.11 13.75
N SER A 44 6.83 6.57 14.68
CA SER A 44 6.45 6.73 16.09
C SER A 44 5.37 7.80 16.27
N PHE A 45 5.55 8.95 15.63
CA PHE A 45 4.57 10.03 15.65
C PHE A 45 3.21 9.57 15.08
N ALA A 46 3.23 8.85 13.96
CA ALA A 46 2.02 8.31 13.33
C ALA A 46 1.28 7.33 14.26
N LEU A 47 2.00 6.41 14.91
CA LEU A 47 1.42 5.46 15.85
C LEU A 47 0.81 6.14 17.07
N ASN A 48 1.54 7.08 17.69
CA ASN A 48 1.06 7.83 18.85
C ASN A 48 -0.18 8.66 18.52
N HIS A 49 -0.21 9.28 17.34
CA HIS A 49 -1.37 10.01 16.85
C HIS A 49 -2.58 9.08 16.64
N GLN A 50 -2.40 7.93 16.00
CA GLN A 50 -3.47 6.93 15.85
C GLN A 50 -4.01 6.49 17.21
N TYR A 51 -3.12 6.14 18.15
CA TYR A 51 -3.52 5.67 19.47
C TYR A 51 -4.27 6.75 20.26
N SER A 52 -3.78 7.99 20.26
CA SER A 52 -4.46 9.13 20.91
C SER A 52 -5.84 9.40 20.30
N SER A 53 -5.97 9.29 18.97
CA SER A 53 -7.24 9.42 18.27
C SER A 53 -8.24 8.31 18.64
N ILE A 54 -7.76 7.07 18.80
CA ILE A 54 -8.55 5.96 19.31
C ILE A 54 -9.02 6.25 20.74
N GLN A 55 -8.11 6.71 21.61
CA GLN A 55 -8.42 7.05 23.00
C GLN A 55 -9.51 8.12 23.12
N GLY A 56 -9.47 9.16 22.28
CA GLY A 56 -10.48 10.21 22.27
C GLY A 56 -11.87 9.78 21.76
N ARG A 57 -11.96 8.66 21.03
CA ARG A 57 -13.21 8.18 20.41
C ARG A 57 -13.95 7.11 21.22
N LEU A 58 -13.25 6.37 22.07
CA LEU A 58 -13.83 5.26 22.82
C LEU A 58 -14.33 5.72 24.19
N SER A 59 -15.42 5.11 24.67
CA SER A 59 -15.89 5.24 26.06
C SER A 59 -14.88 4.61 27.04
N LYS A 60 -15.03 4.92 28.34
CA LYS A 60 -14.15 4.36 29.39
C LYS A 60 -14.21 2.84 29.44
N GLU A 61 -15.38 2.26 29.27
CA GLU A 61 -15.61 0.81 29.25
C GLU A 61 -14.92 0.17 28.03
N GLN A 62 -15.08 0.79 26.86
CA GLN A 62 -14.42 0.34 25.62
C GLN A 62 -12.89 0.44 25.69
N LEU A 63 -12.36 1.50 26.32
CA LEU A 63 -10.93 1.64 26.56
C LEU A 63 -10.41 0.57 27.49
N ALA A 64 -11.13 0.24 28.57
CA ALA A 64 -10.73 -0.84 29.46
C ALA A 64 -10.63 -2.19 28.74
N VAL A 65 -11.55 -2.47 27.79
CA VAL A 65 -11.48 -3.69 26.95
C VAL A 65 -10.26 -3.65 26.02
N LEU A 66 -10.02 -2.53 25.35
CA LEU A 66 -8.84 -2.35 24.49
C LEU A 66 -7.53 -2.56 25.28
N ASP A 67 -7.42 -1.92 26.45
CA ASP A 67 -6.24 -2.00 27.30
C ASP A 67 -6.02 -3.42 27.84
N ASN A 68 -7.08 -4.14 28.19
CA ASN A 68 -7.01 -5.56 28.57
C ASN A 68 -6.43 -6.42 27.43
N ASN A 69 -6.93 -6.22 26.20
CA ASN A 69 -6.46 -6.95 25.03
C ASN A 69 -4.98 -6.67 24.74
N LEU A 70 -4.57 -5.39 24.75
CA LEU A 70 -3.18 -4.99 24.55
C LEU A 70 -2.28 -5.57 25.65
N THR A 71 -2.67 -5.43 26.92
CA THR A 71 -1.93 -5.98 28.06
C THR A 71 -1.75 -7.50 27.95
N SER A 72 -2.78 -8.22 27.47
CA SER A 72 -2.69 -9.66 27.24
C SER A 72 -1.71 -10.01 26.12
N ILE A 73 -1.73 -9.29 25.00
CA ILE A 73 -0.85 -9.53 23.84
C ILE A 73 0.62 -9.32 24.20
N PHE A 74 0.91 -8.27 24.98
CA PHE A 74 2.29 -7.95 25.37
C PHE A 74 2.73 -8.58 26.68
N SER A 75 2.03 -9.61 27.15
CA SER A 75 2.37 -10.36 28.37
C SER A 75 2.57 -9.45 29.59
N LYS A 76 1.66 -8.48 29.76
CA LYS A 76 1.65 -7.45 30.81
C LYS A 76 2.80 -6.44 30.77
N LYS A 77 3.66 -6.45 29.74
CA LYS A 77 4.65 -5.40 29.53
C LYS A 77 3.97 -4.17 28.95
N THR A 78 4.18 -3.01 29.58
CA THR A 78 3.68 -1.73 29.07
C THR A 78 4.55 -1.19 27.94
N LYS A 79 5.85 -1.49 27.99
CA LYS A 79 6.82 -1.13 26.97
C LYS A 79 6.85 -2.15 25.83
N VAL A 80 6.64 -1.68 24.61
CA VAL A 80 6.76 -2.46 23.37
C VAL A 80 8.07 -2.08 22.68
N SER A 81 9.04 -3.01 22.68
CA SER A 81 10.37 -2.81 22.07
C SER A 81 10.29 -2.44 20.58
N TYR A 82 10.97 -1.38 20.15
CA TYR A 82 10.82 -0.84 18.77
C TYR A 82 9.37 -0.57 18.34
N GLY A 83 8.42 -0.49 19.26
CA GLY A 83 6.99 -0.40 18.97
C GLY A 83 6.61 0.78 18.09
N GLY A 84 7.39 1.87 18.17
CA GLY A 84 7.22 3.08 17.37
C GLY A 84 8.00 3.08 16.06
N VAL A 85 8.60 1.97 15.63
CA VAL A 85 9.55 1.98 14.50
C VAL A 85 9.14 1.05 13.35
N GLY A 86 9.01 1.63 12.14
CA GLY A 86 8.99 0.89 10.87
C GLY A 86 7.94 -0.23 10.81
N VAL A 87 8.37 -1.45 10.46
CA VAL A 87 7.47 -2.62 10.35
C VAL A 87 6.82 -3.01 11.67
N VAL A 88 7.43 -2.70 12.81
CA VAL A 88 6.82 -2.95 14.12
C VAL A 88 5.69 -1.96 14.35
N ALA A 89 5.91 -0.66 14.11
CA ALA A 89 4.85 0.34 14.18
C ALA A 89 3.70 0.07 13.22
N LEU A 90 4.00 -0.41 12.00
CA LEU A 90 2.99 -0.83 11.03
C LEU A 90 2.16 -2.02 11.56
N ALA A 91 2.81 -3.03 12.13
CA ALA A 91 2.10 -4.17 12.75
C ALA A 91 1.22 -3.72 13.93
N MET A 92 1.73 -2.81 14.77
CA MET A 92 0.99 -2.22 15.88
C MET A 92 -0.22 -1.44 15.39
N SER A 93 -0.10 -0.67 14.31
CA SER A 93 -1.20 0.06 13.70
C SER A 93 -2.34 -0.87 13.26
N PHE A 94 -2.02 -1.99 12.62
CA PHE A 94 -3.02 -2.96 12.18
C PHE A 94 -3.64 -3.73 13.36
N LEU A 95 -2.84 -4.02 14.39
CA LEU A 95 -3.36 -4.60 15.60
C LEU A 95 -4.38 -3.66 16.26
N LEU A 96 -4.05 -2.38 16.39
CA LEU A 96 -4.96 -1.37 16.95
C LEU A 96 -6.27 -1.30 16.17
N ASP A 97 -6.22 -1.21 14.84
CA ASP A 97 -7.42 -1.18 14.00
C ASP A 97 -8.28 -2.45 14.21
N THR A 98 -7.64 -3.62 14.29
CA THR A 98 -8.31 -4.92 14.52
C THR A 98 -8.98 -4.98 15.90
N LEU A 99 -8.29 -4.53 16.95
CA LEU A 99 -8.83 -4.55 18.30
C LEU A 99 -9.98 -3.55 18.46
N VAL A 100 -9.84 -2.34 17.89
CA VAL A 100 -10.87 -1.30 17.95
C VAL A 100 -12.12 -1.71 17.20
N ALA A 101 -11.98 -2.34 16.03
CA ALA A 101 -13.08 -2.97 15.32
C ALA A 101 -13.87 -3.94 16.21
N GLY A 102 -13.16 -4.84 16.90
CA GLY A 102 -13.77 -5.80 17.83
C GLY A 102 -14.47 -5.13 19.02
N VAL A 103 -13.87 -4.08 19.59
CA VAL A 103 -14.45 -3.29 20.70
C VAL A 103 -15.73 -2.57 20.26
N LEU A 104 -15.80 -2.11 19.02
CA LEU A 104 -16.97 -1.41 18.46
C LEU A 104 -18.03 -2.37 17.92
N GLY A 105 -17.80 -3.68 17.95
CA GLY A 105 -18.72 -4.67 17.38
C GLY A 105 -18.90 -4.52 15.87
N GLN A 106 -17.94 -3.93 15.16
CA GLN A 106 -18.01 -3.74 13.71
C GLN A 106 -17.86 -5.09 13.02
N THR A 107 -18.71 -5.34 12.02
CA THR A 107 -18.65 -6.59 11.24
C THR A 107 -17.49 -6.55 10.24
N GLU A 108 -16.95 -7.71 9.86
CA GLU A 108 -15.91 -7.81 8.81
C GLU A 108 -16.34 -7.17 7.47
N THR A 109 -17.64 -6.99 7.24
CA THR A 109 -18.20 -6.37 6.03
C THR A 109 -18.15 -4.84 6.08
N GLU A 110 -18.12 -4.24 7.28
CA GLU A 110 -18.04 -2.78 7.51
C GLU A 110 -16.59 -2.26 7.54
N LEU A 111 -15.62 -3.17 7.69
CA LEU A 111 -14.21 -2.85 7.76
C LEU A 111 -13.51 -3.14 6.43
N MET A 112 -12.88 -2.12 5.86
CA MET A 112 -11.92 -2.36 4.80
C MET A 112 -10.73 -3.11 5.37
N ASP A 113 -10.57 -4.40 5.03
CA ASP A 113 -9.38 -5.20 5.34
C ASP A 113 -8.13 -4.35 4.97
N PRO A 114 -7.30 -3.93 5.94
CA PRO A 114 -6.16 -3.04 5.68
C PRO A 114 -5.19 -3.66 4.66
N TYR A 115 -5.13 -5.00 4.61
CA TYR A 115 -4.34 -5.72 3.64
C TYR A 115 -4.95 -5.66 2.23
N ARG A 116 -6.28 -5.65 2.08
CA ARG A 116 -6.92 -5.49 0.75
C ARG A 116 -6.62 -4.13 0.14
N ARG A 117 -6.56 -3.07 0.96
CA ARG A 117 -6.22 -1.73 0.47
C ARG A 117 -4.78 -1.68 -0.06
N ILE A 118 -3.85 -2.30 0.67
CA ILE A 118 -2.41 -2.27 0.37
C ILE A 118 -2.05 -3.21 -0.78
N PHE A 119 -2.56 -4.44 -0.75
CA PHE A 119 -2.16 -5.51 -1.66
C PHE A 119 -3.20 -5.82 -2.75
N GLY A 120 -4.34 -5.14 -2.73
CA GLY A 120 -5.44 -5.36 -3.65
C GLY A 120 -6.43 -6.44 -3.17
N PRO A 121 -7.53 -6.64 -3.90
CA PRO A 121 -8.60 -7.57 -3.51
C PRO A 121 -8.18 -9.04 -3.56
N ASP A 122 -7.11 -9.35 -4.30
CA ASP A 122 -6.60 -10.72 -4.43
C ASP A 122 -5.72 -11.09 -3.22
N ASN A 123 -6.40 -11.55 -2.16
CA ASN A 123 -5.78 -12.04 -0.94
C ASN A 123 -5.03 -13.38 -1.12
N SER A 124 -5.04 -13.99 -2.32
CA SER A 124 -4.35 -15.27 -2.59
C SER A 124 -2.87 -15.10 -2.95
N SER A 125 -2.42 -13.89 -3.26
CA SER A 125 -1.03 -13.60 -3.60
C SER A 125 -0.07 -14.03 -2.49
N GLU A 126 1.00 -14.74 -2.88
CA GLU A 126 2.05 -15.19 -1.97
C GLU A 126 2.70 -14.03 -1.20
N VAL A 127 2.93 -12.88 -1.87
CA VAL A 127 3.44 -11.65 -1.25
C VAL A 127 2.50 -11.14 -0.16
N SER A 128 1.20 -11.03 -0.46
CA SER A 128 0.17 -10.57 0.48
C SER A 128 0.08 -11.48 1.70
N ARG A 129 0.09 -12.80 1.47
CA ARG A 129 0.04 -13.81 2.54
C ARG A 129 1.27 -13.74 3.45
N ILE A 130 2.48 -13.71 2.89
CA ILE A 130 3.73 -13.64 3.67
C ILE A 130 3.75 -12.36 4.52
N THR A 131 3.42 -11.20 3.93
CA THR A 131 3.39 -9.95 4.68
C THR A 131 2.31 -9.93 5.77
N ARG A 132 1.11 -10.44 5.48
CA ARG A 132 0.03 -10.56 6.46
C ARG A 132 0.44 -11.44 7.64
N ASP A 133 0.98 -12.61 7.35
CA ASP A 133 1.43 -13.57 8.35
C ASP A 133 2.56 -13.01 9.22
N TYR A 134 3.51 -12.28 8.62
CA TYR A 134 4.56 -11.58 9.36
C TYR A 134 3.97 -10.51 10.30
N LEU A 135 3.21 -9.55 9.76
CA LEU A 135 2.69 -8.42 10.54
C LEU A 135 1.74 -8.87 11.67
N ARG A 136 1.03 -9.99 11.51
CA ARG A 136 0.20 -10.57 12.58
C ARG A 136 1.02 -11.20 13.71
N ARG A 137 2.23 -11.68 13.43
CA ARG A 137 3.11 -12.33 14.42
C ARG A 137 3.92 -11.32 15.22
N VAL A 138 4.33 -10.22 14.60
CA VAL A 138 5.18 -9.19 15.21
C VAL A 138 4.73 -8.79 16.62
N PRO A 139 3.45 -8.44 16.89
CA PRO A 139 3.04 -7.96 18.22
C PRO A 139 3.26 -8.99 19.35
N TRP A 140 3.20 -10.28 19.03
CA TRP A 140 3.36 -11.36 20.01
C TRP A 140 4.82 -11.67 20.34
N MET A 141 5.74 -11.22 19.49
CA MET A 141 7.16 -11.56 19.56
C MET A 141 8.03 -10.35 19.92
N VAL A 142 7.51 -9.14 19.71
CA VAL A 142 8.22 -7.85 19.78
C VAL A 142 9.10 -7.64 21.02
N ASN A 143 8.69 -8.18 22.17
CA ASN A 143 9.39 -8.04 23.45
C ASN A 143 10.42 -9.16 23.73
N ASN A 144 10.74 -9.99 22.73
CA ASN A 144 11.80 -10.99 22.72
C ASN A 144 12.68 -10.74 21.47
N SER A 145 13.89 -10.19 21.66
CA SER A 145 14.77 -9.79 20.56
C SER A 145 15.18 -10.96 19.68
N ASP A 146 15.48 -12.10 20.29
CA ASP A 146 16.00 -13.27 19.58
C ASP A 146 14.90 -13.88 18.69
N LEU A 147 13.69 -14.00 19.23
CA LEU A 147 12.54 -14.46 18.47
C LEU A 147 12.14 -13.46 17.37
N MET A 148 12.25 -12.15 17.64
CA MET A 148 12.03 -11.13 16.61
C MET A 148 13.07 -11.18 15.49
N ALA A 149 14.33 -11.44 15.83
CA ALA A 149 15.41 -11.57 14.87
C ALA A 149 15.16 -12.79 13.96
N GLU A 150 14.86 -13.94 14.56
CA GLU A 150 14.55 -15.18 13.85
C GLU A 150 13.34 -15.02 12.92
N ILE A 151 12.21 -14.54 13.45
CA ILE A 151 10.99 -14.42 12.64
C ILE A 151 11.15 -13.38 11.54
N THR A 152 11.89 -12.29 11.79
CA THR A 152 12.13 -11.26 10.77
C THR A 152 13.00 -11.80 9.65
N ASP A 153 14.07 -12.56 9.95
CA ASP A 153 14.91 -13.16 8.91
C ASP A 153 14.14 -14.21 8.07
N VAL A 154 13.38 -15.10 8.73
CA VAL A 154 12.56 -16.11 8.02
C VAL A 154 11.60 -15.47 7.03
N TYR A 155 10.89 -14.41 7.44
CA TYR A 155 9.93 -13.75 6.57
C TYR A 155 10.59 -12.80 5.57
N ASP A 156 11.76 -12.23 5.87
CA ASP A 156 12.59 -11.48 4.91
C ASP A 156 12.97 -12.39 3.73
N GLN A 157 13.51 -13.59 4.00
CA GLN A 157 13.87 -14.53 2.93
C GLN A 157 12.64 -14.99 2.12
N LYS A 158 11.52 -15.31 2.78
CA LYS A 158 10.28 -15.69 2.08
C LYS A 158 9.77 -14.57 1.17
N LEU A 159 9.74 -13.34 1.69
CA LEU A 159 9.22 -12.19 0.94
C LEU A 159 10.15 -11.83 -0.23
N LYS A 160 11.47 -11.90 -0.03
CA LYS A 160 12.47 -11.75 -1.10
C LYS A 160 12.19 -12.69 -2.27
N LEU A 161 12.02 -13.99 -2.01
CA LEU A 161 11.78 -15.00 -3.05
C LEU A 161 10.46 -14.74 -3.79
N ALA A 162 9.38 -14.44 -3.04
CA ALA A 162 8.08 -14.12 -3.64
C ALA A 162 8.13 -12.87 -4.52
N LEU A 163 8.87 -11.83 -4.10
CA LEU A 163 9.03 -10.58 -4.87
C LEU A 163 9.89 -10.77 -6.12
N ILE A 164 10.92 -11.62 -6.08
CA ILE A 164 11.72 -11.97 -7.27
C ILE A 164 10.83 -12.69 -8.29
N LYS A 165 10.10 -13.73 -7.87
CA LYS A 165 9.18 -14.46 -8.74
C LYS A 165 8.11 -13.57 -9.34
N LEU A 166 7.53 -12.67 -8.54
CA LEU A 166 6.55 -11.70 -9.02
C LEU A 166 7.15 -10.74 -10.05
N TYR A 167 8.35 -10.22 -9.79
CA TYR A 167 9.10 -9.39 -10.73
C TYR A 167 9.36 -10.11 -12.05
N GLU A 168 9.86 -11.34 -12.00
CA GLU A 168 10.16 -12.14 -13.20
C GLU A 168 8.91 -12.41 -14.04
N SER A 169 7.77 -12.69 -13.41
CA SER A 169 6.51 -12.86 -14.13
C SER A 169 6.12 -11.62 -14.94
N MET A 170 6.35 -10.43 -14.37
CA MET A 170 6.04 -9.17 -15.04
C MET A 170 7.10 -8.80 -16.08
N ALA A 171 8.37 -8.90 -15.72
CA ALA A 171 9.50 -8.34 -16.46
C ALA A 171 10.06 -9.28 -17.55
N VAL A 172 9.92 -10.59 -17.38
CA VAL A 172 10.45 -11.63 -18.27
C VAL A 172 9.32 -12.32 -18.99
N GLU A 173 8.31 -12.82 -18.26
CA GLU A 173 7.18 -13.55 -18.84
C GLU A 173 6.11 -12.62 -19.44
N LYS A 174 6.29 -11.30 -19.32
CA LYS A 174 5.40 -10.25 -19.83
C LYS A 174 3.96 -10.33 -19.28
N ARG A 175 3.77 -10.87 -18.08
CA ARG A 175 2.48 -11.00 -17.39
C ARG A 175 2.19 -9.82 -16.45
N ILE A 176 2.52 -8.60 -16.88
CA ILE A 176 2.29 -7.40 -16.09
C ILE A 176 0.80 -7.10 -15.95
N SER A 177 0.39 -6.68 -14.77
CA SER A 177 -0.96 -6.19 -14.47
C SER A 177 -0.88 -5.13 -13.37
N THR A 178 -1.93 -4.32 -13.24
CA THR A 178 -2.06 -3.36 -12.13
C THR A 178 -1.92 -4.05 -10.78
N ALA A 179 -2.63 -5.16 -10.57
CA ALA A 179 -2.60 -5.91 -9.31
C ALA A 179 -1.19 -6.42 -8.98
N ALA A 180 -0.51 -7.04 -9.95
CA ALA A 180 0.85 -7.55 -9.76
C ALA A 180 1.85 -6.42 -9.46
N LEU A 181 1.73 -5.27 -10.12
CA LEU A 181 2.61 -4.14 -9.88
C LEU A 181 2.35 -3.48 -8.53
N LYS A 182 1.08 -3.30 -8.13
CA LYS A 182 0.72 -2.80 -6.79
C LYS A 182 1.27 -3.69 -5.68
N LEU A 183 1.09 -5.01 -5.83
CA LEU A 183 1.64 -6.03 -4.92
C LEU A 183 3.15 -5.91 -4.80
N TRP A 184 3.85 -5.77 -5.92
CA TRP A 184 5.31 -5.66 -5.93
C TRP A 184 5.79 -4.37 -5.27
N ILE A 185 5.17 -3.22 -5.58
CA ILE A 185 5.53 -1.91 -5.00
C ILE A 185 5.39 -1.91 -3.47
N ASN A 186 4.23 -2.31 -2.97
CA ASN A 186 3.95 -2.30 -1.54
C ASN A 186 4.77 -3.39 -0.82
N GLY A 187 4.93 -4.57 -1.41
CA GLY A 187 5.76 -5.63 -0.88
C GLY A 187 7.24 -5.26 -0.81
N ALA A 188 7.78 -4.58 -1.83
CA ALA A 188 9.16 -4.08 -1.83
C ALA A 188 9.41 -3.04 -0.74
N ALA A 189 8.46 -2.13 -0.49
CA ALA A 189 8.54 -1.16 0.60
C ALA A 189 8.58 -1.86 1.96
N VAL A 190 7.69 -2.83 2.19
CA VAL A 190 7.68 -3.63 3.42
C VAL A 190 8.99 -4.41 3.58
N HIS A 191 9.44 -5.10 2.53
CA HIS A 191 10.65 -5.91 2.60
C HIS A 191 11.90 -5.07 2.90
N LEU A 192 12.04 -3.88 2.31
CA LEU A 192 13.13 -2.97 2.66
C LEU A 192 13.14 -2.64 4.16
N HIS A 193 11.98 -2.37 4.75
CA HIS A 193 11.89 -2.03 6.17
C HIS A 193 11.97 -3.25 7.10
N MET A 194 11.59 -4.45 6.64
CA MET A 194 11.93 -5.70 7.32
C MET A 194 13.45 -5.87 7.38
N ARG A 195 14.14 -5.61 6.26
CA ARG A 195 15.60 -5.69 6.22
C ARG A 195 16.26 -4.70 7.15
N ILE A 196 15.78 -3.45 7.17
CA ILE A 196 16.26 -2.42 8.11
C ILE A 196 16.03 -2.87 9.56
N HIS A 197 14.88 -3.47 9.88
CA HIS A 197 14.61 -3.98 11.21
C HIS A 197 15.53 -5.15 11.58
N GLY A 198 15.82 -6.06 10.65
CA GLY A 198 16.82 -7.11 10.86
C GLY A 198 18.20 -6.56 11.19
N ILE A 199 18.60 -5.43 10.59
CA ILE A 199 19.87 -4.75 10.93
C ILE A 199 19.84 -4.24 12.38
N ARG A 200 18.70 -3.66 12.82
CA ARG A 200 18.53 -3.20 14.22
C ARG A 200 18.65 -4.35 15.22
N LEU A 201 18.18 -5.53 14.82
CA LEU A 201 18.24 -6.76 15.61
C LEU A 201 19.57 -7.52 15.45
N PHE A 202 20.56 -6.95 14.73
CA PHE A 202 21.83 -7.59 14.41
C PHE A 202 21.71 -8.94 13.70
N SER A 203 20.58 -9.20 13.01
CA SER A 203 20.33 -10.48 12.33
C SER A 203 20.81 -10.51 10.88
N VAL A 204 21.08 -9.33 10.28
CA VAL A 204 21.56 -9.22 8.89
C VAL A 204 22.62 -8.11 8.76
N PRO A 205 23.51 -8.18 7.75
CA PRO A 205 24.56 -7.18 7.57
C PRO A 205 24.03 -5.78 7.25
N ARG A 206 24.68 -4.74 7.81
CA ARG A 206 24.30 -3.33 7.63
C ARG A 206 24.19 -2.91 6.16
N GLY A 207 25.13 -3.31 5.31
CA GLY A 207 25.14 -2.92 3.89
C GLY A 207 24.01 -3.55 3.05
N SER A 208 23.30 -4.53 3.58
CA SER A 208 22.31 -5.28 2.81
C SER A 208 21.04 -4.48 2.50
N ALA A 209 20.65 -3.52 3.35
CA ALA A 209 19.49 -2.66 3.10
C ALA A 209 19.74 -1.70 1.92
N GLU A 210 20.94 -1.14 1.79
CA GLU A 210 21.28 -0.22 0.70
C GLU A 210 21.31 -0.96 -0.66
N SER A 211 21.91 -2.15 -0.70
CA SER A 211 21.89 -3.01 -1.89
C SER A 211 20.46 -3.38 -2.29
N LEU A 212 19.63 -3.78 -1.32
CA LEU A 212 18.22 -4.12 -1.55
C LEU A 212 17.41 -2.92 -2.08
N ARG A 213 17.60 -1.74 -1.49
CA ARG A 213 16.97 -0.49 -1.92
C ARG A 213 17.33 -0.13 -3.36
N LEU A 214 18.60 -0.23 -3.73
CA LEU A 214 19.07 0.03 -5.09
C LEU A 214 18.44 -0.96 -6.09
N SER A 215 18.37 -2.24 -5.72
CA SER A 215 17.70 -3.27 -6.52
C SER A 215 16.23 -2.92 -6.75
N TYR A 216 15.48 -2.54 -5.70
CA TYR A 216 14.09 -2.14 -5.83
C TYR A 216 13.88 -0.85 -6.62
N ARG A 217 14.72 0.16 -6.43
CA ARG A 217 14.66 1.38 -7.25
C ARG A 217 14.83 1.07 -8.74
N THR A 218 15.80 0.22 -9.06
CA THR A 218 16.09 -0.17 -10.46
C THR A 218 14.95 -1.00 -11.04
N GLY A 219 14.45 -1.97 -10.28
CA GLY A 219 13.30 -2.79 -10.68
C GLY A 219 12.04 -1.96 -10.90
N LEU A 220 11.77 -0.98 -10.03
CA LEU A 220 10.63 -0.07 -10.16
C LEU A 220 10.65 0.70 -11.47
N GLY A 221 11.81 1.30 -11.82
CA GLY A 221 11.95 2.06 -13.06
C GLY A 221 11.60 1.23 -14.30
N ARG A 222 12.09 -0.02 -14.36
CA ARG A 222 11.75 -0.94 -15.45
C ARG A 222 10.28 -1.33 -15.45
N LEU A 223 9.70 -1.68 -14.31
CA LEU A 223 8.30 -2.06 -14.22
C LEU A 223 7.34 -0.93 -14.60
N VAL A 224 7.64 0.32 -14.22
CA VAL A 224 6.84 1.49 -14.60
C VAL A 224 6.84 1.71 -16.12
N GLN A 225 7.99 1.58 -16.78
CA GLN A 225 8.08 1.69 -18.24
C GLN A 225 7.25 0.61 -18.93
N MET A 226 7.31 -0.62 -18.44
CA MET A 226 6.50 -1.74 -18.94
C MET A 226 5.02 -1.50 -18.67
N TYR A 227 4.66 -0.94 -17.51
CA TYR A 227 3.28 -0.66 -17.14
C TYR A 227 2.65 0.44 -18.00
N ALA A 228 3.40 1.49 -18.33
CA ALA A 228 2.92 2.50 -19.28
C ALA A 228 2.61 1.88 -20.65
N SER A 229 3.42 0.91 -21.09
CA SER A 229 3.17 0.17 -22.34
C SER A 229 1.96 -0.76 -22.23
N TYR A 230 1.80 -1.43 -21.08
CA TYR A 230 0.62 -2.22 -20.76
C TYR A 230 -0.67 -1.39 -20.80
N LEU A 231 -0.68 -0.22 -20.17
CA LEU A 231 -1.84 0.66 -20.19
C LEU A 231 -2.17 1.10 -21.63
N ARG A 232 -1.17 1.51 -22.43
CA ARG A 232 -1.38 1.87 -23.85
C ARG A 232 -2.06 0.76 -24.66
N GLN A 233 -1.76 -0.50 -24.36
CA GLN A 233 -2.34 -1.64 -25.08
C GLN A 233 -3.73 -2.02 -24.60
N ASN A 234 -4.06 -1.75 -23.33
CA ASN A 234 -5.30 -2.19 -22.71
C ASN A 234 -6.37 -1.11 -22.68
N VAL A 235 -5.97 0.17 -22.59
CA VAL A 235 -6.87 1.32 -22.74
C VAL A 235 -7.36 1.41 -24.18
N LYS A 236 -8.57 0.91 -24.40
CA LYS A 236 -9.23 0.90 -25.71
C LYS A 236 -10.57 1.61 -25.67
N GLU A 237 -10.93 2.15 -26.81
CA GLU A 237 -12.30 2.58 -27.11
C GLU A 237 -13.08 1.39 -27.67
N ARG A 238 -14.29 1.16 -27.16
CA ARG A 238 -15.25 0.27 -27.81
C ARG A 238 -15.97 1.04 -28.92
N ALA A 239 -15.87 0.55 -30.17
CA ALA A 239 -16.50 1.19 -31.32
C ALA A 239 -18.01 1.40 -31.11
N PRO A 240 -18.58 2.50 -31.64
CA PRO A 240 -20.00 2.75 -31.52
C PRO A 240 -20.82 1.64 -32.19
N THR A 241 -21.90 1.21 -31.56
CA THR A 241 -22.89 0.35 -32.24
C THR A 241 -23.45 1.10 -33.45
N GLN A 242 -23.49 0.45 -34.61
CA GLN A 242 -23.95 1.02 -35.89
C GLN A 242 -25.45 1.37 -35.92
N GLU A 243 -26.20 1.00 -34.87
CA GLU A 243 -27.61 1.36 -34.74
C GLU A 243 -27.81 2.77 -34.19
N PRO A 244 -28.63 3.61 -34.83
CA PRO A 244 -29.04 4.90 -34.29
C PRO A 244 -29.69 4.78 -32.90
N PRO A 245 -29.45 5.73 -31.98
CA PRO A 245 -28.51 6.84 -32.10
C PRO A 245 -27.06 6.34 -31.97
N ILE A 246 -26.12 6.93 -32.71
CA ILE A 246 -24.67 6.58 -32.67
C ILE A 246 -24.20 6.51 -31.20
N LYS A 247 -23.98 5.30 -30.67
CA LYS A 247 -23.76 5.09 -29.23
C LYS A 247 -22.27 5.11 -28.89
N ALA A 248 -21.84 6.14 -28.16
CA ALA A 248 -20.88 6.11 -27.04
C ALA A 248 -19.71 5.10 -27.06
N GLY A 249 -18.46 5.59 -27.16
CA GLY A 249 -17.24 4.80 -26.97
C GLY A 249 -16.64 4.90 -25.56
N PHE A 250 -16.26 3.77 -24.93
CA PHE A 250 -15.64 3.75 -23.60
C PHE A 250 -14.38 2.95 -23.37
N LEU A 251 -13.62 3.55 -22.45
CA LEU A 251 -12.41 3.18 -21.76
C LEU A 251 -12.50 1.81 -21.05
N ILE A 252 -11.75 0.84 -21.56
CA ILE A 252 -11.40 -0.38 -20.81
C ILE A 252 -10.03 -0.15 -20.21
N THR A 253 -9.92 0.16 -18.91
CA THR A 253 -8.61 0.38 -18.27
C THR A 253 -7.89 -0.91 -17.88
N GLU A 254 -8.63 -2.01 -17.73
CA GLU A 254 -8.09 -3.34 -17.40
C GLU A 254 -8.82 -4.46 -18.13
N PRO A 255 -8.12 -5.53 -18.55
CA PRO A 255 -8.75 -6.76 -19.03
C PRO A 255 -9.81 -7.24 -18.01
N ASN A 256 -10.99 -7.61 -18.50
CA ASN A 256 -12.10 -8.22 -17.73
C ASN A 256 -12.93 -7.29 -16.82
N ARG A 257 -12.63 -5.99 -16.68
CA ARG A 257 -13.53 -5.05 -15.99
C ARG A 257 -14.51 -4.42 -16.99
N LYS A 258 -15.80 -4.75 -16.86
CA LYS A 258 -16.87 -4.24 -17.73
C LYS A 258 -17.46 -2.96 -17.13
N VAL A 259 -17.07 -1.80 -17.64
CA VAL A 259 -17.81 -0.56 -17.41
C VAL A 259 -18.20 0.05 -18.75
N ARG A 260 -19.47 0.42 -18.83
CA ARG A 260 -20.03 1.18 -19.95
C ARG A 260 -20.27 2.58 -19.44
N HIS A 261 -19.66 3.58 -20.05
CA HIS A 261 -20.07 4.96 -19.84
C HIS A 261 -20.72 5.45 -21.16
N ARG A 262 -21.16 6.71 -21.26
CA ARG A 262 -21.66 7.30 -22.52
C ARG A 262 -21.04 8.67 -22.72
N VAL A 263 -20.23 8.84 -23.77
CA VAL A 263 -19.59 10.10 -24.19
C VAL A 263 -19.71 10.12 -25.69
N ALA A 264 -20.39 11.14 -26.18
CA ALA A 264 -20.45 11.45 -27.58
C ALA A 264 -19.15 12.17 -27.95
N HIS A 265 -18.41 11.63 -28.91
CA HIS A 265 -17.26 12.29 -29.52
C HIS A 265 -17.28 12.01 -31.03
N ILE A 266 -16.60 12.84 -31.81
CA ILE A 266 -16.38 12.56 -33.23
C ILE A 266 -15.27 11.52 -33.40
N SER A 267 -15.32 10.71 -34.44
CA SER A 267 -14.40 9.57 -34.62
C SER A 267 -12.92 9.97 -34.68
N CYS A 268 -12.60 11.20 -35.10
CA CYS A 268 -11.21 11.66 -35.13
C CYS A 268 -10.65 12.00 -33.74
N GLN A 269 -11.48 12.18 -32.71
CA GLN A 269 -11.03 12.48 -31.33
C GLN A 269 -10.57 11.25 -30.56
N SER A 270 -10.90 10.04 -31.01
CA SER A 270 -10.63 8.76 -30.35
C SER A 270 -9.22 8.60 -29.81
N GLN A 271 -8.21 8.83 -30.66
CA GLN A 271 -6.80 8.70 -30.26
C GLN A 271 -6.38 9.79 -29.27
N GLY A 272 -6.87 11.01 -29.44
CA GLY A 272 -6.66 12.10 -28.49
C GLY A 272 -7.22 11.79 -27.11
N ILE A 273 -8.43 11.21 -27.06
CA ILE A 273 -9.10 10.78 -25.82
C ILE A 273 -8.29 9.69 -25.12
N ILE A 274 -7.91 8.63 -25.84
CA ILE A 274 -7.11 7.53 -25.28
C ILE A 274 -5.79 8.05 -24.70
N SER A 275 -5.06 8.88 -25.45
CA SER A 275 -3.77 9.46 -25.01
C SER A 275 -3.92 10.36 -23.78
N ALA A 276 -4.95 11.22 -23.76
CA ALA A 276 -5.22 12.11 -22.65
C ALA A 276 -5.61 11.34 -21.37
N ILE A 277 -6.45 10.31 -21.49
CA ILE A 277 -6.84 9.48 -20.35
C ILE A 277 -5.66 8.65 -19.84
N LEU A 278 -4.85 8.06 -20.71
CA LEU A 278 -3.62 7.37 -20.31
C LEU A 278 -2.70 8.28 -19.50
N SER A 279 -2.51 9.52 -19.97
CA SER A 279 -1.71 10.53 -19.27
C SER A 279 -2.30 10.86 -17.91
N ARG A 280 -3.63 10.98 -17.81
CA ARG A 280 -4.33 11.25 -16.55
C ARG A 280 -4.21 10.08 -15.55
N ILE A 281 -4.37 8.84 -16.02
CA ILE A 281 -4.19 7.62 -15.21
C ILE A 281 -2.77 7.55 -14.68
N LEU A 282 -1.76 7.71 -15.54
CA LEU A 282 -0.35 7.67 -15.14
C LEU A 282 -0.01 8.77 -14.12
N ALA A 283 -0.53 9.98 -14.33
CA ALA A 283 -0.35 11.07 -13.37
C ALA A 283 -0.97 10.75 -12.00
N ALA A 284 -2.15 10.11 -11.99
CA ALA A 284 -2.84 9.72 -10.76
C ALA A 284 -2.11 8.61 -9.96
N GLN A 285 -1.27 7.80 -10.61
CA GLN A 285 -0.48 6.77 -9.92
C GLN A 285 0.63 7.34 -9.03
N ASN A 286 0.93 8.63 -9.15
CA ASN A 286 1.94 9.32 -8.34
C ASN A 286 3.27 8.55 -8.22
N ILE A 287 3.79 8.06 -9.35
CA ILE A 287 5.02 7.24 -9.40
C ILE A 287 6.19 7.92 -8.69
N ARG A 288 6.28 9.25 -8.80
CA ARG A 288 7.30 10.06 -8.16
C ARG A 288 7.29 9.90 -6.64
N ALA A 289 6.13 9.76 -6.00
CA ALA A 289 6.06 9.53 -4.56
C ALA A 289 6.67 8.17 -4.18
N THR A 290 6.41 7.12 -4.97
CA THR A 290 7.02 5.79 -4.77
C THR A 290 8.54 5.82 -4.98
N GLU A 291 9.03 6.51 -6.00
CA GLU A 291 10.48 6.70 -6.20
C GLU A 291 11.10 7.48 -5.04
N THR A 292 10.45 8.58 -4.64
CA THR A 292 10.89 9.43 -3.52
C THR A 292 10.95 8.63 -2.22
N PHE A 293 10.03 7.70 -1.99
CA PHE A 293 10.08 6.80 -0.83
C PHE A 293 11.41 6.02 -0.77
N PHE A 294 11.80 5.35 -1.86
CA PHE A 294 13.07 4.62 -1.91
C PHE A 294 14.30 5.54 -1.89
N GLU A 295 14.20 6.77 -2.37
CA GLU A 295 15.27 7.76 -2.26
C GLU A 295 15.47 8.28 -0.84
N VAL A 296 14.38 8.67 -0.19
CA VAL A 296 14.37 9.17 1.18
C VAL A 296 14.84 8.09 2.14
N ALA A 297 14.44 6.84 1.92
CA ALA A 297 14.94 5.70 2.69
C ALA A 297 16.46 5.56 2.58
N GLY A 298 17.04 5.72 1.38
CA GLY A 298 18.49 5.68 1.17
C GLY A 298 19.22 6.83 1.83
N ARG A 299 18.76 8.07 1.60
CA ARG A 299 19.34 9.28 2.22
C ARG A 299 19.32 9.24 3.75
N ASN A 300 18.36 8.51 4.33
CA ASN A 300 18.18 8.42 5.78
C ASN A 300 18.45 7.01 6.32
N ILE A 301 19.13 6.13 5.58
CA ILE A 301 19.25 4.72 5.96
C ILE A 301 19.88 4.55 7.34
N ASP A 302 20.90 5.34 7.67
CA ASP A 302 21.54 5.31 8.98
C ASP A 302 20.65 5.85 10.10
N LYS A 303 19.79 6.84 9.80
CA LYS A 303 18.82 7.35 10.77
C LYS A 303 17.74 6.31 11.02
N LEU A 304 17.22 5.68 9.97
CA LEU A 304 16.27 4.58 10.06
C LEU A 304 16.87 3.45 10.91
N ILE A 305 18.09 2.99 10.62
CA ILE A 305 18.74 1.92 11.40
C ILE A 305 18.92 2.31 12.88
N ARG A 306 19.15 3.59 13.21
CA ARG A 306 19.33 4.03 14.61
C ARG A 306 18.03 4.29 15.37
N GLN A 307 16.87 4.15 14.74
CA GLN A 307 15.58 4.29 15.43
C GLN A 307 15.35 3.15 16.41
N GLU A 308 15.05 3.52 17.66
CA GLU A 308 14.84 2.63 18.80
C GLU A 308 13.55 2.97 19.56
N GLU A 309 12.73 3.89 19.02
CA GLU A 309 11.54 4.41 19.66
C GLU A 309 10.58 3.28 20.08
N HIS A 310 10.31 3.23 21.37
CA HIS A 310 9.36 2.28 21.95
C HIS A 310 7.94 2.83 21.88
N PHE A 311 6.96 1.93 21.96
CA PHE A 311 5.57 2.31 22.19
C PHE A 311 5.20 1.94 23.62
N GLU A 312 4.61 2.87 24.36
CA GLU A 312 4.25 2.70 25.77
C GLU A 312 2.73 2.60 25.90
N LEU A 313 2.26 1.55 26.56
CA LEU A 313 0.87 1.40 26.98
C LEU A 313 0.61 2.13 28.29
N PRO A 314 -0.62 2.64 28.51
CA PRO A 314 -1.00 3.24 29.78
C PRO A 314 -0.73 2.28 30.93
N SER A 315 0.04 2.72 31.93
CA SER A 315 0.18 1.97 33.17
C SER A 315 -1.08 2.18 34.02
N ARG A 316 -1.64 1.10 34.56
CA ARG A 316 -2.85 1.17 35.42
C ARG A 316 -2.65 1.93 36.74
N ASN A 317 -1.45 2.41 37.03
CA ASN A 317 -1.08 2.98 38.32
C ASN A 317 -1.25 4.50 38.45
N THR A 318 -1.87 5.19 37.48
CA THR A 318 -2.06 6.66 37.53
C THR A 318 -3.49 7.11 37.80
N SER A 319 -4.37 6.25 38.33
CA SER A 319 -5.76 6.60 38.66
C SER A 319 -6.16 6.30 40.11
N SER A 320 -5.32 6.70 41.07
CA SER A 320 -5.70 6.72 42.49
C SER A 320 -4.96 7.82 43.26
N SER A 321 -5.22 9.08 42.92
CA SER A 321 -4.95 10.22 43.82
C SER A 321 -5.55 11.51 43.25
N THR A 322 -6.87 11.67 43.41
CA THR A 322 -7.55 12.93 43.74
C THR A 322 -8.82 12.59 44.50
#